data_AF-A0A947CVI1-F1
#
_entry.id   AF-A0A947CVI1-F1
#
_cell.length_a   1.000
_cell.length_b   1.000
_cell.length_c   1.000
_cell.angle_alpha   90.00
_cell.angle_beta   90.00
_cell.angle_gamma   90.00
#
_symmetry.space_group_name_H-M   'P 1'
#
loop_
_entity.id
_entity.type
_entity.pdbx_description
1 polymer ?
#
loop_
_entity_poly.entity_id
_entity_poly.type
_entity_poly.pdbx_seq_one_letter_code
_entity_poly.pdbx_strand_id
1 'polypeptide(L)'
;QTVAEPDGNGGYVITGQKQWISNGGHADVYTILARTPGGPSWFIVEKGTDGLGHGNPEDKHGIRASNTTTVTLDGVKVDADQLVGEVEGQGLRQAQLVFGFTRLMVAAFGLGAGWEALNRAIQYSTERKQAGGLLSEKQGYTHKLIVPHAAHLEAARAYIEETAERIDRGEGSLNTEGAIAKYMASEAGNRAADAAIQAHGGYGYTKEYMVEKIKRDVRITTIYEGTSEIMEMTIARDRWQAHLKSRGQHYHDLGLKLEGLHAEHPTVGSEIAAIACHALAELLERARASRATRNQHVLFRIGELVAYAESAAALARRAARVELGAQSSKSDRRFDAPQLAALSRVFAREAAQKVATEGARWIPGASAAGLDKVLAAQAGLLEDMDHVADALYDR
;
A
#
# COMPACT_ATOMS: atom_id res chain seq x y z
N GLN A 1 24.43 11.55 12.11
CA GLN A 1 24.87 11.21 10.74
C GLN A 1 26.04 10.24 10.90
N THR A 2 25.97 9.05 10.30
CA THR A 2 27.07 8.06 10.37
C THR A 2 28.04 8.31 9.22
N VAL A 3 29.33 8.35 9.53
CA VAL A 3 30.41 8.60 8.58
C VAL A 3 31.31 7.38 8.49
N ALA A 4 31.96 7.20 7.35
CA ALA A 4 32.98 6.20 7.11
C ALA A 4 34.17 6.92 6.47
N GLU A 5 35.27 7.01 7.21
CA GLU A 5 36.49 7.71 6.79
C GLU A 5 37.57 6.70 6.39
N PRO A 6 38.36 6.95 5.33
CA PRO A 6 39.48 6.07 4.99
C PRO A 6 40.46 5.94 6.16
N ASP A 7 40.86 4.71 6.48
CA ASP A 7 41.72 4.42 7.64
C ASP A 7 43.22 4.60 7.36
N GLY A 8 43.58 4.88 6.10
CA GLY A 8 44.96 5.02 5.62
C GLY A 8 45.63 3.70 5.20
N ASN A 9 45.00 2.54 5.43
CA ASN A 9 45.50 1.20 5.08
C ASN A 9 44.66 0.52 3.99
N GLY A 10 43.75 1.27 3.35
CA GLY A 10 42.86 0.76 2.32
C GLY A 10 41.49 0.32 2.84
N GLY A 11 41.22 0.46 4.15
CA GLY A 11 39.90 0.21 4.74
C GLY A 11 39.21 1.50 5.18
N TYR A 12 38.21 1.36 6.05
CA TYR A 12 37.42 2.45 6.59
C TYR A 12 37.24 2.35 8.10
N VAL A 13 37.08 3.50 8.75
CA VAL A 13 36.62 3.63 10.14
C VAL A 13 35.23 4.24 10.14
N ILE A 14 34.25 3.51 10.69
CA ILE A 14 32.85 3.89 10.74
C ILE A 14 32.48 4.36 12.15
N THR A 15 31.96 5.60 12.22
CA THR A 15 31.48 6.18 13.49
C THR A 15 30.07 6.76 13.33
N GLY A 16 29.22 6.44 14.30
CA GLY A 16 27.89 7.04 14.43
C GLY A 16 26.88 6.09 15.06
N GLN A 17 25.61 6.37 14.80
CA GLN A 17 24.50 5.67 15.43
C GLN A 17 23.38 5.44 14.42
N LYS A 18 22.80 4.24 14.45
CA LYS A 18 21.63 3.84 13.68
C LYS A 18 20.47 3.61 14.62
N GLN A 19 19.29 4.09 14.26
CA GLN A 19 18.11 4.05 15.12
C GLN A 19 17.06 3.12 14.53
N TRP A 20 16.28 2.47 15.40
CA TRP A 20 15.16 1.60 15.01
C TRP A 20 15.58 0.40 14.15
N ILE A 21 16.70 -0.24 14.48
CA ILE A 21 17.23 -1.37 13.72
C ILE A 21 16.55 -2.65 14.19
N SER A 22 15.69 -3.19 13.32
CA SER A 22 15.10 -4.51 13.50
C SER A 22 16.21 -5.56 13.62
N ASN A 23 16.08 -6.44 14.61
CA ASN A 23 17.09 -7.43 15.00
C ASN A 23 18.44 -6.86 15.48
N GLY A 24 18.53 -5.55 15.74
CA GLY A 24 19.80 -4.90 16.10
C GLY A 24 20.50 -5.47 17.35
N GLY A 25 19.75 -6.08 18.27
CA GLY A 25 20.30 -6.75 19.46
C GLY A 25 20.71 -8.22 19.27
N HIS A 26 20.46 -8.82 18.11
CA HIS A 26 20.70 -10.26 17.89
C HIS A 26 21.35 -10.60 16.55
N ALA A 27 21.27 -9.72 15.54
CA ALA A 27 21.75 -9.98 14.19
C ALA A 27 23.24 -10.35 14.16
N ASP A 28 23.57 -11.33 13.30
CA ASP A 28 24.96 -11.75 13.09
C ASP A 28 25.69 -10.89 12.06
N VAL A 29 24.93 -10.22 11.17
CA VAL A 29 25.45 -9.34 10.11
C VAL A 29 24.59 -8.09 10.01
N TYR A 30 25.25 -6.94 9.84
CA TYR A 30 24.63 -5.62 9.71
C TYR A 30 25.00 -4.99 8.37
N THR A 31 23.99 -4.52 7.63
CA THR A 31 24.19 -3.65 6.46
C THR A 31 24.11 -2.20 6.90
N ILE A 32 25.22 -1.46 6.86
CA ILE A 32 25.34 -0.11 7.40
C ILE A 32 25.53 0.90 6.26
N LEU A 33 24.55 1.79 6.06
CA LEU A 33 24.72 2.93 5.16
C LEU A 33 25.51 4.04 5.88
N ALA A 34 26.72 4.35 5.45
CA ALA A 34 27.53 5.44 5.99
C ALA A 34 27.90 6.44 4.90
N ARG A 35 28.20 7.69 5.28
CA ARG A 35 28.70 8.70 4.35
C ARG A 35 30.22 8.56 4.21
N THR A 36 30.67 8.21 3.02
CA THR A 36 32.08 8.26 2.61
C THR A 36 32.37 9.55 1.82
N PRO A 37 33.63 9.87 1.48
CA PRO A 37 33.96 11.01 0.63
C PRO A 37 33.26 10.99 -0.74
N GLY A 38 33.09 9.81 -1.34
CA GLY A 38 32.37 9.60 -2.59
C GLY A 38 30.85 9.64 -2.48
N GLY A 39 30.28 9.63 -1.26
CA GLY A 39 28.85 9.72 -1.00
C GLY A 39 28.32 8.62 -0.06
N PRO A 40 26.99 8.43 0.03
CA PRO A 40 26.43 7.35 0.83
C PRO A 40 26.81 5.98 0.26
N SER A 41 27.31 5.09 1.11
CA SER A 41 27.87 3.78 0.76
C SER A 41 27.42 2.72 1.77
N TRP A 42 27.13 1.50 1.33
CA TRP A 42 26.74 0.40 2.20
C TRP A 42 27.95 -0.45 2.60
N PHE A 43 28.04 -0.81 3.87
CA PHE A 43 29.07 -1.69 4.42
C PHE A 43 28.45 -2.92 5.06
N ILE A 44 29.13 -4.06 4.99
CA ILE A 44 28.81 -5.28 5.71
C ILE A 44 29.65 -5.31 6.99
N VAL A 45 29.01 -5.34 8.16
CA VAL A 45 29.68 -5.41 9.46
C VAL A 45 29.21 -6.66 10.20
N GLU A 46 30.15 -7.49 10.66
CA GLU A 46 29.84 -8.71 11.39
C GLU A 46 29.64 -8.43 12.89
N LYS A 47 28.84 -9.28 13.54
CA LYS A 47 28.65 -9.23 14.98
C LYS A 47 29.96 -9.49 15.70
N GLY A 48 30.24 -8.68 16.71
CA GLY A 48 31.46 -8.79 17.51
C GLY A 48 32.65 -8.01 16.95
N THR A 49 32.52 -7.32 15.80
CA THR A 49 33.52 -6.35 15.37
C THR A 49 33.70 -5.28 16.45
N ASP A 50 34.96 -4.99 16.81
CA ASP A 50 35.29 -3.99 17.82
C ASP A 50 34.65 -2.64 17.49
N GLY A 51 34.02 -2.02 18.50
CA GLY A 51 33.28 -0.75 18.37
C GLY A 51 31.82 -0.90 17.92
N LEU A 52 31.37 -2.09 17.49
CA LEU A 52 29.96 -2.35 17.18
C LEU A 52 29.20 -2.70 18.47
N GLY A 53 28.12 -1.98 18.74
CA GLY A 53 27.26 -2.23 19.90
C GLY A 53 25.79 -1.98 19.59
N HIS A 54 24.93 -2.24 20.57
CA HIS A 54 23.50 -1.95 20.47
C HIS A 54 22.92 -1.44 21.79
N GLY A 55 21.83 -0.69 21.68
CA GLY A 55 21.07 -0.22 22.84
C GLY A 55 20.10 -1.27 23.39
N ASN A 56 19.28 -0.86 24.35
CA ASN A 56 18.17 -1.67 24.86
C ASN A 56 17.06 -1.83 23.79
N PRO A 57 16.28 -2.92 23.85
CA PRO A 57 15.08 -3.06 23.04
C PRO A 57 14.08 -1.93 23.27
N GLU A 58 13.52 -1.42 22.18
CA GLU A 58 12.55 -0.32 22.18
C GLU A 58 11.17 -0.79 22.66
N ASP A 59 10.54 -0.04 23.57
CA ASP A 59 9.15 -0.27 24.02
C ASP A 59 8.16 0.32 23.01
N LYS A 60 7.73 -0.54 22.07
CA LYS A 60 6.93 -0.15 20.91
C LYS A 60 5.43 -0.30 21.16
N HIS A 61 4.65 0.49 20.42
CA HIS A 61 3.19 0.38 20.36
C HIS A 61 2.71 -1.04 19.94
N GLY A 62 3.25 -1.55 18.84
CA GLY A 62 2.97 -2.86 18.27
C GLY A 62 4.24 -3.59 17.87
N ILE A 63 4.09 -4.74 17.21
CA ILE A 63 5.17 -5.65 16.78
C ILE A 63 6.20 -5.91 17.88
N ARG A 64 5.71 -6.05 19.13
CA ARG A 64 6.56 -6.14 20.34
C ARG A 64 7.45 -7.38 20.38
N ALA A 65 7.12 -8.41 19.59
CA ALA A 65 7.96 -9.59 19.41
C ALA A 65 9.18 -9.33 18.50
N SER A 66 9.17 -8.27 17.69
CA SER A 66 10.32 -7.86 16.89
C SER A 66 11.33 -7.14 17.79
N ASN A 67 12.56 -7.65 17.87
CA ASN A 67 13.67 -6.91 18.45
C ASN A 67 13.90 -5.65 17.60
N THR A 68 14.01 -4.50 18.26
CA THR A 68 14.32 -3.22 17.62
C THR A 68 15.20 -2.48 18.60
N THR A 69 16.39 -2.08 18.17
CA THR A 69 17.35 -1.38 19.03
C THR A 69 17.98 -0.23 18.26
N THR A 70 18.63 0.67 18.99
CA THR A 70 19.74 1.44 18.43
C THR A 70 20.93 0.50 18.12
N VAL A 71 21.70 0.79 17.08
CA VAL A 71 23.03 0.21 16.82
C VAL A 71 24.06 1.34 16.88
N THR A 72 25.10 1.17 17.70
CA THR A 72 26.20 2.11 17.88
C THR A 72 27.44 1.63 17.14
N LEU A 73 28.11 2.54 16.45
CA LEU A 73 29.36 2.29 15.73
C LEU A 73 30.38 3.27 16.30
N ASP A 74 31.32 2.78 17.09
CA ASP A 74 32.38 3.59 17.71
C ASP A 74 33.74 3.19 17.14
N GLY A 75 34.15 3.87 16.07
CA GLY A 75 35.44 3.58 15.42
C GLY A 75 35.52 2.18 14.80
N VAL A 76 34.41 1.65 14.29
CA VAL A 76 34.32 0.30 13.70
C VAL A 76 35.19 0.24 12.46
N LYS A 77 36.21 -0.63 12.47
CA LYS A 77 37.10 -0.84 11.33
C LYS A 77 36.51 -1.88 10.37
N VAL A 78 36.53 -1.58 9.08
CA VAL A 78 36.13 -2.49 8.01
C VAL A 78 37.12 -2.44 6.87
N ASP A 79 37.33 -3.57 6.21
CA ASP A 79 38.19 -3.71 5.04
C ASP A 79 37.47 -3.23 3.76
N ALA A 80 38.22 -3.02 2.68
CA ALA A 80 37.68 -2.53 1.40
C ALA A 80 36.63 -3.48 0.79
N ASP A 81 36.78 -4.79 0.97
CA ASP A 81 35.86 -5.81 0.42
C ASP A 81 34.52 -5.86 1.17
N GLN A 82 34.43 -5.23 2.34
CA GLN A 82 33.18 -5.06 3.08
C GLN A 82 32.33 -3.90 2.53
N LEU A 83 32.85 -3.09 1.60
CA LEU A 83 32.08 -2.09 0.86
C LEU A 83 31.24 -2.77 -0.24
N VAL A 84 29.92 -2.65 -0.16
CA VAL A 84 29.00 -3.29 -1.10
C VAL A 84 29.21 -2.75 -2.53
N GLY A 85 29.71 -3.62 -3.40
CA GLY A 85 30.02 -3.29 -4.79
C GLY A 85 31.35 -2.54 -4.99
N GLU A 86 32.19 -2.45 -3.95
CA GLU A 86 33.59 -1.96 -3.98
C GLU A 86 33.76 -0.53 -4.55
N VAL A 87 32.67 0.23 -4.67
CA VAL A 87 32.65 1.59 -5.22
C VAL A 87 31.84 2.48 -4.31
N GLU A 88 32.47 3.57 -3.85
CA GLU A 88 31.82 4.56 -3.02
C GLU A 88 30.65 5.29 -3.72
N GLY A 89 29.75 5.83 -2.91
CA GLY A 89 28.68 6.72 -3.37
C GLY A 89 27.51 6.01 -4.06
N GLN A 90 27.56 4.68 -4.19
CA GLN A 90 26.51 3.90 -4.85
C GLN A 90 25.31 3.59 -3.93
N GLY A 91 25.39 3.88 -2.63
CA GLY A 91 24.44 3.37 -1.63
C GLY A 91 22.99 3.82 -1.84
N LEU A 92 22.76 5.07 -2.25
CA LEU A 92 21.40 5.53 -2.57
C LEU A 92 20.83 4.87 -3.81
N ARG A 93 21.67 4.64 -4.84
CA ARG A 93 21.26 3.95 -6.06
C ARG A 93 20.92 2.49 -5.75
N GLN A 94 21.77 1.81 -4.98
CA GLN A 94 21.54 0.43 -4.54
C GLN A 94 20.24 0.30 -3.72
N ALA A 95 19.96 1.23 -2.80
CA ALA A 95 18.69 1.25 -2.07
C ALA A 95 17.47 1.42 -3.01
N GLN A 96 17.59 2.26 -4.06
CA GLN A 96 16.52 2.45 -5.03
C GLN A 96 16.24 1.22 -5.91
N LEU A 97 17.18 0.28 -6.03
CA LEU A 97 16.97 -0.94 -6.80
C LEU A 97 16.02 -1.92 -6.10
N VAL A 98 15.93 -1.86 -4.76
CA VAL A 98 15.13 -2.83 -3.97
C VAL A 98 13.78 -2.30 -3.54
N PHE A 99 13.52 -0.99 -3.64
CA PHE A 99 12.32 -0.39 -3.04
C PHE A 99 10.99 -0.93 -3.59
N GLY A 100 10.86 -1.24 -4.88
CA GLY A 100 9.61 -1.83 -5.35
C GLY A 100 9.33 -3.17 -4.70
N PHE A 101 10.35 -4.02 -4.50
CA PHE A 101 10.21 -5.29 -3.80
C PHE A 101 9.97 -5.11 -2.29
N THR A 102 10.75 -4.29 -1.59
CA THR A 102 10.61 -4.12 -0.13
C THR A 102 9.28 -3.46 0.25
N ARG A 103 8.79 -2.53 -0.59
CA ARG A 103 7.45 -1.94 -0.40
C ARG A 103 6.34 -2.95 -0.66
N LEU A 104 6.51 -3.84 -1.63
CA LEU A 104 5.58 -4.95 -1.88
C LEU A 104 5.52 -5.93 -0.69
N MET A 105 6.67 -6.22 -0.06
CA MET A 105 6.73 -6.99 1.18
C MET A 105 5.90 -6.32 2.30
N VAL A 106 6.06 -5.01 2.50
CA VAL A 106 5.25 -4.27 3.47
C VAL A 106 3.76 -4.28 3.11
N ALA A 107 3.44 -4.16 1.82
CA ALA A 107 2.07 -4.23 1.34
C ALA A 107 1.43 -5.56 1.74
N ALA A 108 2.14 -6.68 1.58
CA ALA A 108 1.68 -8.00 2.00
C ALA A 108 1.43 -8.08 3.52
N PHE A 109 2.26 -7.44 4.36
CA PHE A 109 2.01 -7.37 5.80
C PHE A 109 0.73 -6.60 6.14
N GLY A 110 0.50 -5.45 5.49
CA GLY A 110 -0.73 -4.67 5.66
C GLY A 110 -1.97 -5.45 5.23
N LEU A 111 -1.93 -6.08 4.05
CA LEU A 111 -3.01 -6.91 3.52
C LEU A 111 -3.34 -8.08 4.44
N GLY A 112 -2.32 -8.84 4.87
CA GLY A 112 -2.51 -10.00 5.74
C GLY A 112 -3.07 -9.62 7.11
N ALA A 113 -2.54 -8.56 7.74
CA ALA A 113 -3.05 -8.06 9.01
C ALA A 113 -4.51 -7.57 8.90
N GLY A 114 -4.84 -6.86 7.82
CA GLY A 114 -6.21 -6.40 7.55
C GLY A 114 -7.19 -7.55 7.40
N TRP A 115 -6.84 -8.55 6.59
CA TRP A 115 -7.68 -9.73 6.39
C TRP A 115 -7.84 -10.58 7.64
N GLU A 116 -6.76 -10.76 8.42
CA GLU A 116 -6.84 -11.49 9.70
C GLU A 116 -7.74 -10.76 10.71
N ALA A 117 -7.67 -9.43 10.77
CA ALA A 117 -8.58 -8.66 11.62
C ALA A 117 -10.04 -8.80 11.16
N LEU A 118 -10.28 -8.74 9.85
CA LEU A 118 -11.61 -8.83 9.27
C LEU A 118 -12.21 -10.23 9.43
N ASN A 119 -11.42 -11.28 9.23
CA ASN A 119 -11.84 -12.67 9.45
C ASN A 119 -12.34 -12.89 10.88
N ARG A 120 -11.63 -12.31 11.87
CA ARG A 120 -12.06 -12.37 13.29
C ARG A 120 -13.35 -11.60 13.52
N ALA A 121 -13.52 -10.44 12.90
CA ALA A 121 -14.75 -9.67 12.98
C ALA A 121 -15.94 -10.40 12.35
N ILE A 122 -15.74 -11.02 11.18
CA ILE A 122 -16.72 -11.86 10.49
C ILE A 122 -17.14 -13.01 11.42
N GLN A 123 -16.19 -13.81 11.92
CA GLN A 123 -16.48 -14.92 12.83
C GLN A 123 -17.26 -14.44 14.08
N TYR A 124 -16.75 -13.43 14.79
CA TYR A 124 -17.40 -12.89 15.98
C TYR A 124 -18.86 -12.46 15.73
N SER A 125 -19.12 -11.88 14.56
CA SER A 125 -20.45 -11.38 14.21
C SER A 125 -21.49 -12.48 13.97
N THR A 126 -21.06 -13.70 13.63
CA THR A 126 -21.91 -14.89 13.48
C THR A 126 -22.31 -15.53 14.82
N GLU A 127 -21.62 -15.16 15.91
CA GLU A 127 -21.89 -15.68 17.26
C GLU A 127 -22.61 -14.63 18.12
N ARG A 128 -22.24 -13.35 17.95
CA ARG A 128 -22.74 -12.26 18.78
C ARG A 128 -24.18 -11.87 18.44
N LYS A 129 -25.09 -12.09 19.40
CA LYS A 129 -26.48 -11.61 19.35
C LYS A 129 -26.63 -10.23 19.98
N GLN A 130 -27.31 -9.32 19.28
CA GLN A 130 -27.72 -8.02 19.81
C GLN A 130 -28.98 -7.54 19.10
N ALA A 131 -29.86 -6.82 19.80
CA ALA A 131 -31.10 -6.29 19.23
C ALA A 131 -31.91 -7.35 18.46
N GLY A 132 -32.04 -8.56 19.04
CA GLY A 132 -32.91 -9.61 18.51
C GLY A 132 -32.32 -10.55 17.45
N GLY A 133 -31.08 -10.35 16.98
CA GLY A 133 -30.46 -11.22 15.96
C GLY A 133 -28.94 -11.21 15.97
N LEU A 134 -28.31 -11.99 15.10
CA LEU A 134 -26.86 -12.02 14.92
C LEU A 134 -26.38 -10.68 14.33
N LEU A 135 -25.12 -10.31 14.58
CA LEU A 135 -24.56 -9.10 13.96
C LEU A 135 -24.36 -9.28 12.45
N SER A 136 -23.99 -10.48 12.00
CA SER A 136 -23.85 -10.85 10.58
C SER A 136 -25.13 -10.72 9.75
N GLU A 137 -26.29 -10.69 10.38
CA GLU A 137 -27.61 -10.52 9.73
C GLU A 137 -28.02 -9.05 9.59
N LYS A 138 -27.23 -8.11 10.12
CA LYS A 138 -27.56 -6.68 10.10
C LYS A 138 -26.75 -5.97 9.03
N GLN A 139 -27.41 -5.48 7.99
CA GLN A 139 -26.78 -4.65 6.95
C GLN A 139 -25.97 -3.48 7.53
N GLY A 140 -26.49 -2.81 8.58
CA GLY A 140 -25.76 -1.73 9.24
C GLY A 140 -24.41 -2.14 9.84
N TYR A 141 -24.21 -3.42 10.15
CA TYR A 141 -22.93 -3.97 10.58
C TYR A 141 -22.07 -4.38 9.37
N THR A 142 -22.62 -5.21 8.47
CA THR A 142 -21.87 -5.74 7.32
C THR A 142 -21.45 -4.62 6.36
N HIS A 143 -22.36 -3.73 5.98
CA HIS A 143 -22.14 -2.66 5.01
C HIS A 143 -21.26 -1.53 5.55
N LYS A 144 -21.16 -1.39 6.87
CA LYS A 144 -20.33 -0.35 7.48
C LYS A 144 -18.95 -0.83 7.90
N LEU A 145 -18.84 -2.05 8.43
CA LEU A 145 -17.63 -2.53 9.09
C LEU A 145 -16.93 -3.67 8.35
N ILE A 146 -17.59 -4.31 7.38
CA ILE A 146 -17.07 -5.53 6.75
C ILE A 146 -16.82 -5.32 5.25
N VAL A 147 -17.90 -5.12 4.48
CA VAL A 147 -17.86 -5.12 3.02
C VAL A 147 -16.94 -4.04 2.44
N PRO A 148 -16.96 -2.77 2.89
CA PRO A 148 -16.04 -1.76 2.37
C PRO A 148 -14.58 -2.13 2.61
N HIS A 149 -14.26 -2.67 3.79
CA HIS A 149 -12.89 -3.05 4.13
C HIS A 149 -12.41 -4.25 3.32
N ALA A 150 -13.28 -5.22 3.04
CA ALA A 150 -12.99 -6.32 2.12
C ALA A 150 -12.68 -5.79 0.71
N ALA A 151 -13.49 -4.86 0.19
CA ALA A 151 -13.28 -4.25 -1.13
C ALA A 151 -11.93 -3.53 -1.24
N HIS A 152 -11.54 -2.75 -0.22
CA HIS A 152 -10.23 -2.09 -0.18
C HIS A 152 -9.06 -3.08 -0.10
N LEU A 153 -9.19 -4.14 0.71
CA LEU A 153 -8.16 -5.17 0.80
C LEU A 153 -7.99 -5.93 -0.51
N GLU A 154 -9.08 -6.23 -1.23
CA GLU A 154 -9.00 -6.90 -2.54
C GLU A 154 -8.49 -5.97 -3.64
N ALA A 155 -8.78 -4.67 -3.59
CA ALA A 155 -8.16 -3.70 -4.50
C ALA A 155 -6.64 -3.62 -4.28
N ALA A 156 -6.21 -3.58 -3.02
CA ALA A 156 -4.79 -3.62 -2.68
C ALA A 156 -4.14 -4.95 -3.11
N ARG A 157 -4.82 -6.09 -2.89
CA ARG A 157 -4.35 -7.41 -3.34
C ARG A 157 -4.17 -7.47 -4.84
N ALA A 158 -5.15 -6.99 -5.61
CA ALA A 158 -5.06 -6.99 -7.06
C ALA A 158 -3.82 -6.23 -7.55
N TYR A 159 -3.54 -5.08 -6.95
CA TYR A 159 -2.35 -4.29 -7.28
C TYR A 159 -1.05 -4.95 -6.81
N ILE A 160 -1.04 -5.61 -5.64
CA ILE A 160 0.09 -6.40 -5.14
C ILE A 160 0.41 -7.54 -6.11
N GLU A 161 -0.58 -8.35 -6.48
CA GLU A 161 -0.39 -9.52 -7.35
C GLU A 161 0.08 -9.08 -8.75
N GLU A 162 -0.54 -8.05 -9.33
CA GLU A 162 -0.10 -7.50 -10.62
C GLU A 162 1.34 -6.99 -10.58
N THR A 163 1.72 -6.27 -9.51
CA THR A 163 3.09 -5.77 -9.33
C THR A 163 4.09 -6.92 -9.14
N ALA A 164 3.73 -7.92 -8.34
CA ALA A 164 4.56 -9.11 -8.11
C ALA A 164 4.85 -9.85 -9.42
N GLU A 165 3.82 -10.10 -10.23
CA GLU A 165 3.97 -10.77 -11.51
C GLU A 165 4.88 -9.98 -12.47
N ARG A 166 4.79 -8.65 -12.48
CA ARG A 166 5.66 -7.79 -13.31
C ARG A 166 7.12 -7.83 -12.85
N ILE A 167 7.37 -7.86 -11.54
CA ILE A 167 8.71 -8.05 -10.97
C ILE A 167 9.26 -9.43 -11.35
N ASP A 168 8.46 -10.49 -11.18
CA ASP A 168 8.84 -11.87 -11.55
C ASP A 168 9.17 -12.01 -13.05
N ARG A 169 8.54 -11.20 -13.92
CA ARG A 169 8.84 -11.11 -15.36
C ARG A 169 10.07 -10.26 -15.72
N GLY A 170 10.70 -9.62 -14.75
CA GLY A 170 11.89 -8.79 -14.97
C GLY A 170 11.59 -7.40 -15.55
N GLU A 171 10.39 -6.83 -15.32
CA GLU A 171 10.02 -5.48 -15.80
C GLU A 171 10.71 -4.33 -15.03
N GLY A 172 11.77 -4.61 -14.27
CA GLY A 172 12.55 -3.65 -13.50
C GLY A 172 12.11 -3.51 -12.05
N SER A 173 12.54 -2.43 -11.39
CA SER A 173 12.33 -2.27 -9.94
C SER A 173 10.92 -1.82 -9.55
N LEU A 174 10.11 -1.32 -10.49
CA LEU A 174 8.70 -0.92 -10.27
C LEU A 174 8.46 -0.09 -8.99
N ASN A 175 9.31 0.92 -8.77
CA ASN A 175 9.33 1.70 -7.52
C ASN A 175 8.01 2.44 -7.23
N THR A 176 7.32 2.93 -8.26
CA THR A 176 6.03 3.62 -8.12
C THR A 176 4.91 2.62 -7.84
N GLU A 177 4.91 1.49 -8.53
CA GLU A 177 3.91 0.43 -8.36
C GLU A 177 4.04 -0.17 -6.95
N GLY A 178 5.26 -0.43 -6.47
CA GLY A 178 5.50 -0.82 -5.09
C GLY A 178 5.00 0.22 -4.09
N ALA A 179 5.10 1.52 -4.41
CA ALA A 179 4.55 2.59 -3.57
C ALA A 179 3.01 2.58 -3.54
N ILE A 180 2.35 2.35 -4.68
CA ILE A 180 0.88 2.22 -4.76
C ILE A 180 0.43 0.99 -3.97
N ALA A 181 1.05 -0.16 -4.19
CA ALA A 181 0.76 -1.40 -3.47
C ALA A 181 0.88 -1.19 -1.95
N LYS A 182 2.01 -0.61 -1.51
CA LYS A 182 2.27 -0.35 -0.09
C LYS A 182 1.27 0.62 0.51
N TYR A 183 1.01 1.74 -0.16
CA TYR A 183 0.05 2.73 0.31
C TYR A 183 -1.34 2.10 0.50
N MET A 184 -1.86 1.48 -0.56
CA MET A 184 -3.22 0.92 -0.55
C MET A 184 -3.36 -0.18 0.49
N ALA A 185 -2.41 -1.11 0.55
CA ALA A 185 -2.51 -2.24 1.48
C ALA A 185 -2.29 -1.85 2.94
N SER A 186 -1.35 -0.95 3.24
CA SER A 186 -1.10 -0.52 4.63
C SER A 186 -2.23 0.34 5.18
N GLU A 187 -2.77 1.27 4.39
CA GLU A 187 -3.93 2.09 4.80
C GLU A 187 -5.22 1.26 4.87
N ALA A 188 -5.45 0.34 3.92
CA ALA A 188 -6.59 -0.58 3.97
C ALA A 188 -6.50 -1.52 5.18
N GLY A 189 -5.34 -2.13 5.42
CA GLY A 189 -5.11 -3.01 6.56
C GLY A 189 -5.29 -2.30 7.89
N ASN A 190 -4.77 -1.09 8.02
CA ASN A 190 -4.91 -0.28 9.23
C ASN A 190 -6.37 0.13 9.50
N ARG A 191 -7.15 0.46 8.45
CA ARG A 191 -8.59 0.75 8.57
C ARG A 191 -9.41 -0.50 8.86
N ALA A 192 -9.11 -1.63 8.23
CA ALA A 192 -9.78 -2.91 8.49
C ALA A 192 -9.56 -3.37 9.94
N ALA A 193 -8.34 -3.22 10.47
CA ALA A 193 -8.07 -3.54 11.87
C ALA A 193 -8.81 -2.60 12.85
N ASP A 194 -8.98 -1.33 12.48
CA ASP A 194 -9.77 -0.38 13.28
C ASP A 194 -11.26 -0.75 13.29
N ALA A 195 -11.81 -1.04 12.11
CA ALA A 195 -13.17 -1.52 11.94
C ALA A 195 -13.41 -2.84 12.68
N ALA A 196 -12.40 -3.73 12.73
CA ALA A 196 -12.47 -4.98 13.48
C ALA A 196 -12.57 -4.74 14.99
N ILE A 197 -11.85 -3.76 15.56
CA ILE A 197 -12.04 -3.34 16.95
C ILE A 197 -13.47 -2.84 17.15
N GLN A 198 -13.93 -1.93 16.29
CA GLN A 198 -15.28 -1.37 16.35
C GLN A 198 -16.36 -2.47 16.26
N ALA A 199 -16.14 -3.48 15.42
CA ALA A 199 -16.99 -4.65 15.23
C ALA A 199 -17.13 -5.52 16.49
N HIS A 200 -16.10 -5.58 17.33
CA HIS A 200 -16.12 -6.28 18.61
C HIS A 200 -16.64 -5.40 19.77
N GLY A 201 -16.79 -4.10 19.54
CA GLY A 201 -17.17 -3.14 20.59
C GLY A 201 -16.14 -3.11 21.71
N GLY A 202 -16.59 -3.10 22.96
CA GLY A 202 -15.70 -3.06 24.13
C GLY A 202 -14.68 -4.20 24.19
N TYR A 203 -15.04 -5.40 23.68
CA TYR A 203 -14.13 -6.54 23.63
C TYR A 203 -12.95 -6.31 22.67
N GLY A 204 -13.18 -5.58 21.57
CA GLY A 204 -12.12 -5.24 20.62
C GLY A 204 -11.04 -4.33 21.22
N TYR A 205 -11.33 -3.70 22.36
CA TYR A 205 -10.41 -2.81 23.07
C TYR A 205 -9.61 -3.51 24.18
N THR A 206 -9.84 -4.82 24.41
CA THR A 206 -9.12 -5.57 25.44
C THR A 206 -8.07 -6.50 24.83
N LYS A 207 -6.97 -6.73 25.55
CA LYS A 207 -5.83 -7.53 25.09
C LYS A 207 -6.15 -9.02 24.90
N GLU A 208 -7.28 -9.50 25.42
CA GLU A 208 -7.75 -10.87 25.22
C GLU A 208 -8.19 -11.13 23.77
N TYR A 209 -8.63 -10.09 23.05
CA TYR A 209 -9.08 -10.20 21.68
C TYR A 209 -7.96 -9.79 20.72
N MET A 210 -7.61 -10.70 19.82
CA MET A 210 -6.49 -10.51 18.89
C MET A 210 -6.63 -9.28 17.97
N VAL A 211 -7.85 -8.81 17.70
CA VAL A 211 -8.06 -7.59 16.91
C VAL A 211 -7.39 -6.36 17.53
N GLU A 212 -7.31 -6.30 18.86
CA GLU A 212 -6.58 -5.26 19.60
C GLU A 212 -5.09 -5.30 19.25
N LYS A 213 -4.48 -6.50 19.33
CA LYS A 213 -3.08 -6.71 19.00
C LYS A 213 -2.80 -6.42 17.53
N ILE A 214 -3.63 -6.91 16.63
CA ILE A 214 -3.48 -6.70 15.19
C ILE A 214 -3.51 -5.21 14.87
N LYS A 215 -4.43 -4.44 15.49
CA LYS A 215 -4.49 -3.00 15.28
C LYS A 215 -3.21 -2.28 15.71
N ARG A 216 -2.65 -2.64 16.88
CA ARG A 216 -1.37 -2.07 17.32
C ARG A 216 -0.24 -2.42 16.36
N ASP A 217 -0.21 -3.66 15.89
CA ASP A 217 0.87 -4.17 15.05
C ASP A 217 0.83 -3.60 13.63
N VAL A 218 -0.35 -3.55 12.99
CA VAL A 218 -0.49 -3.07 11.61
C VAL A 218 -0.16 -1.59 11.48
N ARG A 219 -0.25 -0.80 12.55
CA ARG A 219 -0.01 0.65 12.53
C ARG A 219 1.36 1.02 11.98
N ILE A 220 2.39 0.20 12.21
CA ILE A 220 3.74 0.48 11.73
C ILE A 220 3.85 0.43 10.19
N THR A 221 2.93 -0.29 9.53
CA THR A 221 2.96 -0.48 8.07
C THR A 221 2.79 0.81 7.29
N THR A 222 2.13 1.82 7.87
CA THR A 222 1.98 3.13 7.23
C THR A 222 3.17 4.07 7.51
N ILE A 223 4.19 3.62 8.25
CA ILE A 223 5.36 4.42 8.64
C ILE A 223 6.66 3.93 7.98
N TYR A 224 7.02 2.66 8.15
CA TYR A 224 8.29 2.14 7.63
C TYR A 224 8.26 1.92 6.12
N GLU A 225 9.45 1.68 5.52
CA GLU A 225 9.62 1.66 4.05
C GLU A 225 9.10 2.94 3.36
N GLY A 226 9.16 4.06 4.09
CA GLY A 226 8.60 5.35 3.74
C GLY A 226 7.16 5.52 4.22
N THR A 227 6.85 6.67 4.84
CA THR A 227 5.51 6.95 5.34
C THR A 227 4.48 7.01 4.21
N SER A 228 3.19 6.92 4.55
CA SER A 228 2.11 7.08 3.56
C SER A 228 2.22 8.39 2.77
N GLU A 229 2.63 9.49 3.40
CA GLU A 229 2.85 10.78 2.71
C GLU A 229 4.02 10.71 1.70
N ILE A 230 5.07 9.96 2.03
CA ILE A 230 6.18 9.72 1.09
C ILE A 230 5.73 8.83 -0.07
N MET A 231 4.82 7.89 0.16
CA MET A 231 4.23 7.10 -0.92
C MET A 231 3.39 7.99 -1.82
N GLU A 232 2.47 8.78 -1.27
CA GLU A 232 1.66 9.74 -2.01
C GLU A 232 2.52 10.68 -2.85
N MET A 233 3.60 11.22 -2.27
CA MET A 233 4.56 12.04 -3.00
C MET A 233 5.24 11.29 -4.15
N THR A 234 5.70 10.06 -3.91
CA THR A 234 6.39 9.23 -4.91
C THR A 234 5.46 8.95 -6.09
N ILE A 235 4.24 8.53 -5.78
CA ILE A 235 3.17 8.22 -6.74
C ILE A 235 2.82 9.46 -7.56
N ALA A 236 2.52 10.57 -6.89
CA ALA A 236 2.14 11.81 -7.55
C ALA A 236 3.25 12.33 -8.47
N ARG A 237 4.51 12.32 -8.04
CA ARG A 237 5.62 12.84 -8.85
C ARG A 237 5.83 12.02 -10.11
N ASP A 238 5.78 10.70 -10.03
CA ASP A 238 5.97 9.84 -11.19
C ASP A 238 4.80 9.93 -12.17
N ARG A 239 3.56 9.80 -11.68
CA ARG A 239 2.38 9.89 -12.55
C ARG A 239 2.12 11.29 -13.10
N TRP A 240 2.58 12.32 -12.40
CA TRP A 240 2.65 13.68 -12.95
C TRP A 240 3.57 13.76 -14.17
N GLN A 241 4.76 13.13 -14.11
CA GLN A 241 5.64 13.08 -15.27
C GLN A 241 5.03 12.27 -16.41
N ALA A 242 4.34 11.17 -16.12
CA ALA A 242 3.60 10.40 -17.14
C ALA A 242 2.55 11.27 -17.83
N HIS A 243 1.73 12.00 -17.06
CA HIS A 243 0.73 12.95 -17.58
C HIS A 243 1.35 14.00 -18.50
N LEU A 244 2.45 14.63 -18.08
CA LEU A 244 3.11 15.66 -18.87
C LEU A 244 3.71 15.10 -20.18
N LYS A 245 4.39 13.94 -20.11
CA LYS A 245 5.00 13.28 -21.28
C LYS A 245 3.94 12.82 -22.29
N SER A 246 2.79 12.35 -21.81
CA SER A 246 1.67 11.91 -22.65
C SER A 246 0.78 13.07 -23.13
N ARG A 247 1.12 14.33 -22.81
CA ARG A 247 0.26 15.50 -23.11
C ARG A 247 -1.18 15.32 -22.56
N GLY A 248 -1.29 14.77 -21.36
CA GLY A 248 -2.54 14.52 -20.66
C GLY A 248 -3.23 13.19 -20.96
N GLN A 249 -2.75 12.41 -21.93
CA GLN A 249 -3.46 11.19 -22.36
C GLN A 249 -3.29 9.97 -21.45
N HIS A 250 -2.30 9.94 -20.54
CA HIS A 250 -1.95 8.74 -19.79
C HIS A 250 -3.15 8.02 -19.13
N TYR A 251 -4.01 8.76 -18.43
CA TYR A 251 -5.19 8.18 -17.79
C TYR A 251 -6.42 8.08 -18.71
N HIS A 252 -6.48 8.87 -19.80
CA HIS A 252 -7.48 8.64 -20.83
C HIS A 252 -7.21 7.31 -21.55
N ASP A 253 -5.95 7.01 -21.90
CA ASP A 253 -5.54 5.76 -22.52
C ASP A 253 -5.81 4.56 -21.60
N LEU A 254 -5.62 4.70 -20.29
CA LEU A 254 -6.00 3.67 -19.33
C LEU A 254 -7.53 3.50 -19.26
N GLY A 255 -8.28 4.60 -19.26
CA GLY A 255 -9.75 4.56 -19.32
C GLY A 255 -10.26 3.83 -20.55
N LEU A 256 -9.74 4.15 -21.74
CA LEU A 256 -10.11 3.49 -23.00
C LEU A 256 -9.83 1.98 -22.97
N LYS A 257 -8.72 1.56 -22.36
CA LYS A 257 -8.42 0.11 -22.17
C LYS A 257 -9.44 -0.57 -21.26
N LEU A 258 -9.90 0.11 -20.21
CA LEU A 258 -10.91 -0.40 -19.30
C LEU A 258 -12.30 -0.44 -19.93
N GLU A 259 -12.62 0.51 -20.80
CA GLU A 259 -13.84 0.46 -21.63
C GLU A 259 -13.80 -0.73 -22.61
N GLY A 260 -12.64 -1.00 -23.23
CA GLY A 260 -12.44 -2.22 -24.02
C GLY A 260 -12.65 -3.48 -23.19
N LEU A 261 -12.09 -3.52 -21.97
CA LEU A 261 -12.31 -4.64 -21.05
C LEU A 261 -13.78 -4.79 -20.65
N HIS A 262 -14.53 -3.69 -20.49
CA HIS A 262 -15.96 -3.73 -20.21
C HIS A 262 -16.77 -4.32 -21.36
N ALA A 263 -16.41 -4.01 -22.61
CA ALA A 263 -17.08 -4.55 -23.79
C ALA A 263 -17.00 -6.09 -23.84
N GLU A 264 -15.90 -6.68 -23.34
CA GLU A 264 -15.70 -8.12 -23.25
C GLU A 264 -16.24 -8.72 -21.95
N HIS A 265 -16.10 -8.00 -20.83
CA HIS A 265 -16.43 -8.43 -19.48
C HIS A 265 -17.29 -7.39 -18.75
N PRO A 266 -18.60 -7.29 -19.06
CA PRO A 266 -19.43 -6.16 -18.63
C PRO A 266 -19.65 -6.10 -17.11
N THR A 267 -19.47 -7.21 -16.40
CA THR A 267 -19.80 -7.29 -14.97
C THR A 267 -18.63 -6.89 -14.06
N VAL A 268 -17.39 -6.83 -14.54
CA VAL A 268 -16.21 -6.73 -13.67
C VAL A 268 -15.93 -5.32 -13.12
N GLY A 269 -16.80 -4.35 -13.40
CA GLY A 269 -16.68 -2.98 -12.92
C GLY A 269 -15.63 -2.12 -13.63
N SER A 270 -15.09 -2.59 -14.75
CA SER A 270 -14.07 -1.86 -15.53
C SER A 270 -14.58 -0.54 -16.10
N GLU A 271 -15.85 -0.43 -16.50
CA GLU A 271 -16.46 0.85 -16.93
C GLU A 271 -16.42 1.90 -15.81
N ILE A 272 -16.73 1.50 -14.58
CA ILE A 272 -16.71 2.41 -13.42
C ILE A 272 -15.26 2.83 -13.10
N ALA A 273 -14.31 1.91 -13.20
CA ALA A 273 -12.89 2.22 -13.08
C ALA A 273 -12.40 3.16 -14.22
N ALA A 274 -12.95 3.03 -15.43
CA ALA A 274 -12.66 3.93 -16.54
C ALA A 274 -13.14 5.35 -16.25
N ILE A 275 -14.34 5.51 -15.67
CA ILE A 275 -14.86 6.80 -15.21
C ILE A 275 -13.88 7.45 -14.21
N ALA A 276 -13.35 6.69 -13.25
CA ALA A 276 -12.35 7.19 -12.31
C ALA A 276 -11.06 7.66 -13.02
N CYS A 277 -10.58 6.90 -14.02
CA CYS A 277 -9.39 7.26 -14.79
C CYS A 277 -9.61 8.55 -15.61
N HIS A 278 -10.75 8.69 -16.29
CA HIS A 278 -11.07 9.91 -17.03
C HIS A 278 -11.22 11.13 -16.12
N ALA A 279 -11.89 10.97 -14.96
CA ALA A 279 -11.98 12.02 -13.97
C ALA A 279 -10.59 12.44 -13.44
N LEU A 280 -9.69 11.48 -13.24
CA LEU A 280 -8.31 11.74 -12.82
C LEU A 280 -7.51 12.47 -13.90
N ALA A 281 -7.66 12.10 -15.18
CA ALA A 281 -7.00 12.78 -16.28
C ALA A 281 -7.37 14.28 -16.35
N GLU A 282 -8.67 14.57 -16.25
CA GLU A 282 -9.21 15.93 -16.20
C GLU A 282 -8.69 16.70 -14.98
N LEU A 283 -8.66 16.06 -13.82
CA LEU A 283 -8.14 16.62 -12.58
C LEU A 283 -6.66 17.02 -12.72
N LEU A 284 -5.83 16.13 -13.26
CA LEU A 284 -4.40 16.40 -13.48
C LEU A 284 -4.19 17.54 -14.47
N GLU A 285 -5.00 17.59 -15.52
CA GLU A 285 -4.91 18.67 -16.51
C GLU A 285 -5.28 20.03 -15.90
N ARG A 286 -6.27 20.07 -15.02
CA ARG A 286 -6.63 21.29 -14.28
C ARG A 286 -5.59 21.67 -13.23
N ALA A 287 -5.00 20.69 -12.56
CA ALA A 287 -3.87 20.92 -11.66
C ALA A 287 -2.67 21.51 -12.44
N ARG A 288 -2.50 21.14 -13.72
CA ARG A 288 -1.45 21.67 -14.61
C ARG A 288 -1.73 23.12 -14.97
N ALA A 289 -2.94 23.40 -15.45
CA ALA A 289 -3.36 24.73 -15.85
C ALA A 289 -3.28 25.74 -14.69
N SER A 290 -3.70 25.33 -13.49
CA SER A 290 -3.67 26.16 -12.28
C SER A 290 -2.33 26.14 -11.53
N ARG A 291 -1.36 25.33 -11.96
CA ARG A 291 -0.08 25.09 -11.25
C ARG A 291 -0.27 24.62 -9.80
N ALA A 292 -1.36 23.91 -9.53
CA ALA A 292 -1.75 23.49 -8.18
C ALA A 292 -0.76 22.50 -7.53
N THR A 293 0.02 21.75 -8.32
CA THR A 293 1.03 20.82 -7.81
C THR A 293 2.22 21.49 -7.10
N ARG A 294 2.34 22.82 -7.17
CA ARG A 294 3.26 23.61 -6.32
C ARG A 294 2.85 23.57 -4.84
N ASN A 295 1.57 23.33 -4.56
CA ASN A 295 1.09 23.08 -3.21
C ASN A 295 1.35 21.61 -2.86
N GLN A 296 2.18 21.36 -1.86
CA GLN A 296 2.56 20.01 -1.45
C GLN A 296 1.35 19.17 -1.00
N HIS A 297 0.37 19.79 -0.33
CA HIS A 297 -0.84 19.07 0.09
C HIS A 297 -1.63 18.60 -1.13
N VAL A 298 -1.82 19.45 -2.14
CA VAL A 298 -2.49 19.06 -3.40
C VAL A 298 -1.73 17.93 -4.09
N LEU A 299 -0.40 18.00 -4.10
CA LEU A 299 0.44 16.93 -4.65
C LEU A 299 0.20 15.59 -3.93
N PHE A 300 0.11 15.59 -2.61
CA PHE A 300 -0.17 14.38 -1.83
C PHE A 300 -1.58 13.83 -2.11
N ARG A 301 -2.59 14.71 -2.16
CA ARG A 301 -3.96 14.32 -2.54
C ARG A 301 -3.99 13.67 -3.93
N ILE A 302 -3.25 14.20 -4.90
CA ILE A 302 -3.12 13.59 -6.24
C ILE A 302 -2.55 12.18 -6.13
N GLY A 303 -1.53 11.96 -5.29
CA GLY A 303 -0.93 10.65 -5.06
C GLY A 303 -1.93 9.61 -4.55
N GLU A 304 -2.77 9.99 -3.59
CA GLU A 304 -3.86 9.13 -3.11
C GLU A 304 -4.88 8.83 -4.21
N LEU A 305 -5.35 9.85 -4.94
CA LEU A 305 -6.36 9.68 -5.99
C LEU A 305 -5.87 8.77 -7.13
N VAL A 306 -4.60 8.90 -7.50
CA VAL A 306 -3.91 7.98 -8.40
C VAL A 306 -3.96 6.54 -7.88
N ALA A 307 -3.59 6.33 -6.61
CA ALA A 307 -3.54 5.00 -6.02
C ALA A 307 -4.93 4.32 -6.02
N TYR A 308 -6.00 5.08 -5.76
CA TYR A 308 -7.37 4.57 -5.85
C TYR A 308 -7.77 4.22 -7.28
N ALA A 309 -7.56 5.12 -8.25
CA ALA A 309 -7.94 4.89 -9.64
C ALA A 309 -7.20 3.68 -10.25
N GLU A 310 -5.89 3.58 -10.01
CA GLU A 310 -5.07 2.46 -10.49
C GLU A 310 -5.42 1.14 -9.80
N SER A 311 -5.76 1.15 -8.51
CA SER A 311 -6.19 -0.06 -7.80
C SER A 311 -7.56 -0.54 -8.25
N ALA A 312 -8.48 0.37 -8.58
CA ALA A 312 -9.76 0.02 -9.19
C ALA A 312 -9.57 -0.63 -10.57
N ALA A 313 -8.65 -0.07 -11.37
CA ALA A 313 -8.28 -0.65 -12.66
C ALA A 313 -7.65 -2.04 -12.53
N ALA A 314 -6.75 -2.23 -11.55
CA ALA A 314 -6.12 -3.52 -11.27
C ALA A 314 -7.13 -4.57 -10.79
N LEU A 315 -8.06 -4.19 -9.92
CA LEU A 315 -9.09 -5.10 -9.42
C LEU A 315 -10.07 -5.52 -10.53
N ALA A 316 -10.47 -4.61 -11.42
CA ALA A 316 -11.30 -4.94 -12.57
C ALA A 316 -10.57 -5.90 -13.54
N ARG A 317 -9.27 -5.69 -13.79
CA ARG A 317 -8.45 -6.64 -14.58
C ARG A 317 -8.34 -7.99 -13.90
N ARG A 318 -8.15 -8.03 -12.57
CA ARG A 318 -8.10 -9.29 -11.81
C ARG A 318 -9.43 -10.04 -11.89
N ALA A 319 -10.56 -9.35 -11.71
CA ALA A 319 -11.89 -9.95 -11.85
C ALA A 319 -12.10 -10.57 -13.24
N ALA A 320 -11.74 -9.88 -14.31
CA ALA A 320 -11.80 -10.43 -15.67
C ALA A 320 -10.88 -11.66 -15.86
N ARG A 321 -9.66 -11.63 -15.31
CA ARG A 321 -8.76 -12.81 -15.35
C ARG A 321 -9.32 -14.01 -14.59
N VAL A 322 -10.01 -13.79 -13.47
CA VAL A 322 -10.67 -14.86 -12.71
C VAL A 322 -11.85 -15.43 -13.49
N GLU A 323 -12.66 -14.58 -14.14
CA GLU A 323 -13.75 -15.00 -15.04
C GLU A 323 -13.26 -15.89 -16.18
N LEU A 324 -12.10 -15.55 -16.77
CA LEU A 324 -11.45 -16.31 -17.83
C LEU A 324 -10.70 -17.56 -17.34
N GLY A 325 -10.58 -17.78 -16.03
CA GLY A 325 -9.71 -18.82 -15.47
C GLY A 325 -8.21 -18.59 -15.72
N ALA A 326 -7.81 -17.37 -16.10
CA ALA A 326 -6.44 -16.96 -16.48
C ALA A 326 -5.63 -16.37 -15.30
N GLN A 327 -6.02 -16.71 -14.07
CA GLN A 327 -5.32 -16.31 -12.85
C GLN A 327 -4.02 -17.11 -12.67
N SER A 328 -3.00 -16.48 -12.08
CA SER A 328 -1.75 -17.15 -11.74
C SER A 328 -2.01 -18.29 -10.74
N SER A 329 -1.18 -19.34 -10.78
CA SER A 329 -1.22 -20.38 -9.75
C SER A 329 -0.88 -19.86 -8.35
N LYS A 330 -0.23 -18.70 -8.26
CA LYS A 330 0.10 -18.00 -7.01
C LYS A 330 -1.01 -17.05 -6.52
N SER A 331 -2.05 -16.79 -7.33
CA SER A 331 -3.13 -15.87 -6.96
C SER A 331 -4.03 -16.44 -5.86
N ASP A 332 -4.51 -15.55 -5.00
CA ASP A 332 -5.51 -15.89 -3.98
C ASP A 332 -6.86 -16.26 -4.61
N ARG A 333 -7.51 -17.29 -4.05
CA ARG A 333 -8.76 -17.87 -4.55
C ARG A 333 -9.95 -17.70 -3.59
N ARG A 334 -9.90 -16.72 -2.70
CA ARG A 334 -10.96 -16.45 -1.70
C ARG A 334 -12.33 -16.20 -2.33
N PHE A 335 -12.36 -15.54 -3.49
CA PHE A 335 -13.59 -15.17 -4.18
C PHE A 335 -13.63 -15.81 -5.56
N ASP A 336 -14.81 -16.31 -5.94
CA ASP A 336 -15.08 -16.71 -7.31
C ASP A 336 -15.29 -15.49 -8.23
N ALA A 337 -15.58 -15.74 -9.51
CA ALA A 337 -15.71 -14.68 -10.50
C ALA A 337 -16.88 -13.70 -10.18
N PRO A 338 -18.13 -14.14 -9.93
CA PRO A 338 -19.22 -13.24 -9.53
C PRO A 338 -18.91 -12.41 -8.29
N GLN A 339 -18.36 -13.04 -7.26
CA GLN A 339 -18.05 -12.39 -5.98
C GLN A 339 -16.96 -11.33 -6.14
N LEU A 340 -15.89 -11.65 -6.88
CA LEU A 340 -14.80 -10.69 -7.13
C LEU A 340 -15.25 -9.56 -8.05
N ALA A 341 -16.12 -9.82 -9.01
CA ALA A 341 -16.73 -8.78 -9.83
C ALA A 341 -17.55 -7.80 -8.99
N ALA A 342 -18.33 -8.28 -8.00
CA ALA A 342 -19.07 -7.40 -7.09
C ALA A 342 -18.13 -6.54 -6.22
N LEU A 343 -17.09 -7.13 -5.62
CA LEU A 343 -16.05 -6.38 -4.90
C LEU A 343 -15.38 -5.31 -5.77
N SER A 344 -15.09 -5.66 -7.03
CA SER A 344 -14.54 -4.73 -8.02
C SER A 344 -15.47 -3.54 -8.25
N ARG A 345 -16.76 -3.78 -8.47
CA ARG A 345 -17.75 -2.71 -8.65
C ARG A 345 -17.90 -1.85 -7.39
N VAL A 346 -17.91 -2.45 -6.18
CA VAL A 346 -17.97 -1.70 -4.91
C VAL A 346 -16.79 -0.74 -4.79
N PHE A 347 -15.56 -1.24 -4.99
CA PHE A 347 -14.37 -0.39 -4.87
C PHE A 347 -14.28 0.66 -6.00
N ALA A 348 -14.61 0.28 -7.23
CA ALA A 348 -14.57 1.19 -8.38
C ALA A 348 -15.52 2.38 -8.21
N ARG A 349 -16.72 2.17 -7.63
CA ARG A 349 -17.67 3.24 -7.32
C ARG A 349 -17.11 4.24 -6.32
N GLU A 350 -16.46 3.75 -5.26
CA GLU A 350 -15.80 4.62 -4.29
C GLU A 350 -14.63 5.38 -4.93
N ALA A 351 -13.79 4.71 -5.72
CA ALA A 351 -12.68 5.35 -6.42
C ALA A 351 -13.17 6.46 -7.36
N ALA A 352 -14.22 6.19 -8.17
CA ALA A 352 -14.82 7.19 -9.06
C ALA A 352 -15.39 8.38 -8.28
N GLN A 353 -16.14 8.13 -7.20
CA GLN A 353 -16.68 9.18 -6.34
C GLN A 353 -15.58 10.02 -5.70
N LYS A 354 -14.57 9.37 -5.15
CA LYS A 354 -13.45 10.01 -4.45
C LYS A 354 -12.65 10.91 -5.38
N VAL A 355 -12.26 10.40 -6.56
CA VAL A 355 -11.51 11.17 -7.57
C VAL A 355 -12.31 12.39 -8.02
N ALA A 356 -13.60 12.22 -8.34
CA ALA A 356 -14.41 13.30 -8.85
C ALA A 356 -14.72 14.38 -7.81
N THR A 357 -14.99 13.99 -6.57
CA THR A 357 -15.45 14.93 -5.53
C THR A 357 -14.31 15.58 -4.74
N GLU A 358 -13.30 14.81 -4.34
CA GLU A 358 -12.18 15.37 -3.59
C GLU A 358 -11.25 16.19 -4.48
N GLY A 359 -11.09 15.80 -5.74
CA GLY A 359 -10.33 16.58 -6.72
C GLY A 359 -10.88 17.98 -6.92
N ALA A 360 -12.21 18.08 -7.07
CA ALA A 360 -12.92 19.33 -7.23
C ALA A 360 -12.80 20.25 -6.01
N ARG A 361 -12.60 19.69 -4.80
CA ARG A 361 -12.45 20.46 -3.56
C ARG A 361 -11.15 21.26 -3.51
N TRP A 362 -10.06 20.74 -4.07
CA TRP A 362 -8.71 21.28 -3.85
C TRP A 362 -8.10 21.99 -5.07
N ILE A 363 -8.61 21.74 -6.27
CA ILE A 363 -8.07 22.30 -7.50
C ILE A 363 -9.04 23.39 -8.00
N PRO A 364 -8.69 24.68 -7.90
CA PRO A 364 -9.58 25.76 -8.31
C PRO A 364 -10.02 25.61 -9.77
N GLY A 365 -11.32 25.73 -10.01
CA GLY A 365 -11.89 25.57 -11.36
C GLY A 365 -11.91 24.13 -11.86
N ALA A 366 -11.58 23.12 -11.04
CA ALA A 366 -12.00 21.75 -11.27
C ALA A 366 -13.51 21.65 -11.14
N SER A 367 -14.23 21.84 -12.24
CA SER A 367 -15.61 21.40 -12.34
C SER A 367 -15.63 19.89 -12.18
N ALA A 368 -16.67 19.36 -11.56
CA ALA A 368 -16.90 17.92 -11.46
C ALA A 368 -17.30 17.36 -12.84
N ALA A 369 -16.40 17.46 -13.82
CA ALA A 369 -16.60 16.94 -15.16
C ALA A 369 -16.79 15.43 -15.06
N GLY A 370 -17.89 14.93 -15.61
CA GLY A 370 -18.28 13.52 -15.46
C GLY A 370 -18.95 13.17 -14.13
N LEU A 371 -19.30 14.14 -13.27
CA LEU A 371 -20.01 13.86 -12.02
C LEU A 371 -21.34 13.14 -12.25
N ASP A 372 -22.06 13.48 -13.31
CA ASP A 372 -23.31 12.78 -13.66
C ASP A 372 -23.06 11.29 -13.91
N LYS A 373 -21.97 10.95 -14.60
CA LYS A 373 -21.56 9.54 -14.81
C LYS A 373 -21.14 8.87 -13.50
N VAL A 374 -20.42 9.59 -12.64
CA VAL A 374 -20.00 9.10 -11.32
C VAL A 374 -21.20 8.82 -10.41
N LEU A 375 -22.19 9.71 -10.41
CA LEU A 375 -23.44 9.57 -9.65
C LEU A 375 -24.30 8.43 -10.23
N ALA A 376 -24.42 8.34 -11.55
CA ALA A 376 -25.12 7.24 -12.21
C ALA A 376 -24.46 5.88 -11.89
N ALA A 377 -23.13 5.83 -11.86
CA ALA A 377 -22.39 4.63 -11.50
C ALA A 377 -22.65 4.15 -10.07
N GLN A 378 -23.22 4.98 -9.17
CA GLN A 378 -23.58 4.54 -7.82
C GLN A 378 -24.78 3.59 -7.78
N ALA A 379 -25.54 3.47 -8.87
CA ALA A 379 -26.62 2.51 -8.98
C ALA A 379 -26.11 1.07 -8.77
N GLY A 380 -26.88 0.25 -8.04
CA GLY A 380 -26.52 -1.14 -7.75
C GLY A 380 -25.55 -1.32 -6.58
N LEU A 381 -25.15 -0.24 -5.87
CA LEU A 381 -24.16 -0.35 -4.80
C LEU A 381 -24.65 -1.25 -3.65
N LEU A 382 -25.90 -1.08 -3.20
CA LEU A 382 -26.41 -1.87 -2.07
C LEU A 382 -26.53 -3.34 -2.44
N GLU A 383 -26.98 -3.65 -3.65
CA GLU A 383 -27.10 -5.00 -4.19
C GLU A 383 -25.72 -5.68 -4.30
N ASP A 384 -24.71 -4.95 -4.77
CA ASP A 384 -23.34 -5.47 -4.80
C ASP A 384 -22.79 -5.68 -3.38
N MET A 385 -23.12 -4.79 -2.43
CA MET A 385 -22.71 -4.95 -1.04
C MET A 385 -23.38 -6.15 -0.36
N ASP A 386 -24.66 -6.39 -0.64
CA ASP A 386 -25.39 -7.57 -0.18
C ASP A 386 -24.74 -8.84 -0.73
N HIS A 387 -24.46 -8.89 -2.04
CA HIS A 387 -23.80 -10.04 -2.67
C HIS A 387 -22.42 -10.33 -2.07
N VAL A 388 -21.62 -9.29 -1.81
CA VAL A 388 -20.31 -9.44 -1.15
C VAL A 388 -20.47 -9.88 0.31
N ALA A 389 -21.49 -9.40 1.01
CA ALA A 389 -21.78 -9.87 2.37
C ALA A 389 -22.13 -11.36 2.34
N ASP A 390 -23.03 -11.80 1.47
CA ASP A 390 -23.41 -13.21 1.35
C ASP A 390 -22.20 -14.10 1.03
N ALA A 391 -21.33 -13.64 0.12
CA ALA A 391 -20.06 -14.31 -0.19
C ALA A 391 -19.12 -14.44 1.00
N LEU A 392 -19.01 -13.41 1.85
CA LEU A 392 -18.13 -13.41 3.03
C LEU A 392 -18.65 -14.28 4.18
N TYR A 393 -19.95 -14.58 4.19
CA TYR A 393 -20.63 -15.34 5.25
C TYR A 393 -21.13 -16.71 4.78
N ASP A 394 -20.82 -17.13 3.55
CA ASP A 394 -21.25 -18.38 2.92
C ASP A 394 -22.78 -18.59 2.98
N ARG A 395 -23.56 -17.58 2.56
CA ARG A 395 -25.04 -17.58 2.61
C ARG A 395 -25.71 -17.53 1.24
#